data_AF-A0A397F795-F1
#
_entry.id   AF-A0A397F795-F1
#
_cell.length_a   1.000
_cell.length_b   1.000
_cell.length_c   1.000
_cell.angle_alpha   90.00
_cell.angle_beta   90.00
_cell.angle_gamma   90.00
#
_symmetry.space_group_name_H-M   'P 1'
#
loop_
_entity.id
_entity.type
_entity.pdbx_description
1 polymer ?
#
loop_
_entity_poly.entity_id
_entity_poly.type
_entity_poly.pdbx_seq_one_letter_code
_entity_poly.pdbx_strand_id
1 'polypeptide(L)'
;MPTREPAPNGVLDKRLGVSNKSDDCETCHQKLTDCVGHFGYSTNASPPVIIMSSSSRRRYIQLELPVFHIGYIKATIEILQNICKSCSRVLLGGDVRESFLRRMKDPTADALKKINTRKRISLLCKKVVRCPHCDAINGTVRKIASPTLKIIHEKFRAKSAHDMRTVFVAQFAQAQAANSDLTNALLSKAQEDLSPVVVQELFERIPDQ
;
A
#
# COMPACT_ATOMS: atom_id res chain seq x y z
N MET A 1 7.95 -41.94 -22.57
CA MET A 1 7.81 -40.48 -22.35
C MET A 1 7.26 -40.27 -20.96
N PRO A 2 7.78 -39.31 -20.17
CA PRO A 2 7.20 -39.03 -18.85
C PRO A 2 5.72 -38.68 -19.01
N THR A 3 4.88 -39.27 -18.16
CA THR A 3 3.44 -39.00 -18.10
C THR A 3 3.23 -37.50 -17.90
N ARG A 4 2.47 -36.88 -18.81
CA ARG A 4 2.15 -35.43 -18.78
C ARG A 4 1.04 -35.13 -17.79
N GLU A 5 1.16 -35.63 -16.57
CA GLU A 5 0.20 -35.35 -15.51
C GLU A 5 0.50 -33.99 -14.86
N PRO A 6 -0.52 -33.16 -14.57
CA PRO A 6 -0.31 -31.90 -13.87
C PRO A 6 0.31 -32.12 -12.50
N ALA A 7 1.29 -31.28 -12.13
CA ALA A 7 1.93 -31.36 -10.83
C ALA A 7 0.95 -30.99 -9.70
N PRO A 8 0.89 -31.77 -8.60
CA PRO A 8 0.03 -31.46 -7.46
C PRO A 8 0.48 -30.15 -6.78
N ASN A 9 -0.49 -29.36 -6.32
CA ASN A 9 -0.33 -28.01 -5.78
C ASN A 9 0.29 -26.98 -6.76
N GLY A 10 0.28 -27.28 -8.07
CA GLY A 10 0.73 -26.39 -9.12
C GLY A 10 -0.38 -25.51 -9.70
N VAL A 11 -0.03 -24.73 -10.72
CA VAL A 11 -0.96 -23.81 -11.41
C VAL A 11 -2.04 -24.50 -12.25
N LEU A 12 -1.87 -25.79 -12.56
CA LEU A 12 -2.82 -26.62 -13.34
C LEU A 12 -3.31 -27.83 -12.53
N ASP A 13 -3.33 -27.70 -11.21
CA ASP A 13 -3.83 -28.74 -10.32
C ASP A 13 -5.32 -29.03 -10.63
N LYS A 14 -5.68 -30.32 -10.72
CA LYS A 14 -7.04 -30.78 -11.07
C LYS A 14 -8.11 -30.34 -10.07
N ARG A 15 -7.72 -29.93 -8.86
CA ARG A 15 -8.61 -29.30 -7.86
C ARG A 15 -9.07 -27.91 -8.30
N LEU A 16 -8.33 -27.22 -9.17
CA LEU A 16 -8.70 -25.91 -9.73
C LEU A 16 -9.67 -26.03 -10.91
N GLY A 17 -9.85 -27.24 -11.42
CA GLY A 17 -10.61 -27.52 -12.63
C GLY A 17 -9.76 -28.32 -13.62
N VAL A 18 -10.44 -28.88 -14.61
CA VAL A 18 -9.82 -29.64 -15.70
C VAL A 18 -9.90 -28.84 -17.00
N SER A 19 -8.93 -29.01 -17.89
CA SER A 19 -8.91 -28.37 -19.23
C SER A 19 -8.95 -29.41 -20.36
N ASN A 20 -9.03 -30.69 -20.01
CA ASN A 20 -9.03 -31.84 -20.89
C ASN A 20 -10.35 -32.62 -20.74
N LYS A 21 -10.74 -33.34 -21.80
CA LYS A 21 -11.99 -34.14 -21.82
C LYS A 21 -11.87 -35.49 -21.12
N SER A 22 -10.64 -35.93 -20.85
CA SER A 22 -10.32 -37.24 -20.28
C SER A 22 -10.41 -37.26 -18.76
N ASP A 23 -10.13 -36.14 -18.11
CA ASP A 23 -9.94 -36.06 -16.67
C ASP A 23 -11.14 -35.36 -16.04
N ASP A 24 -11.51 -35.78 -14.84
CA ASP A 24 -12.56 -35.17 -14.03
C ASP A 24 -11.95 -34.24 -12.98
N CYS A 25 -12.65 -33.16 -12.64
CA CYS A 25 -12.18 -32.24 -11.59
C CYS A 25 -12.13 -32.94 -10.22
N GLU A 26 -11.07 -32.72 -9.45
CA GLU A 26 -10.93 -33.31 -8.11
C GLU A 26 -11.82 -32.65 -7.05
N THR A 27 -12.37 -31.46 -7.32
CA THR A 27 -13.21 -30.70 -6.36
C THR A 27 -14.70 -30.96 -6.57
N CYS A 28 -15.19 -30.87 -7.81
CA CYS A 28 -16.61 -31.08 -8.12
C CYS A 28 -16.92 -32.41 -8.82
N HIS A 29 -15.90 -33.19 -9.19
CA HIS A 29 -16.05 -34.47 -9.91
C HIS A 29 -16.84 -34.40 -11.21
N GLN A 30 -16.88 -33.22 -11.82
CA GLN A 30 -17.52 -32.98 -13.11
C GLN A 30 -16.49 -32.90 -14.24
N LYS A 31 -16.96 -33.19 -15.45
CA LYS A 31 -16.21 -33.04 -16.69
C LYS A 31 -16.08 -31.57 -17.08
N LEU A 32 -15.20 -31.29 -18.03
CA LEU A 32 -14.93 -29.96 -18.58
C LEU A 32 -16.20 -29.16 -18.98
N THR A 33 -17.24 -29.83 -19.45
CA THR A 33 -18.50 -29.19 -19.88
C THR A 33 -19.30 -28.60 -18.73
N ASP A 34 -19.23 -29.22 -17.56
CA ASP A 34 -20.11 -28.92 -16.42
C ASP A 34 -19.33 -28.24 -15.27
N CYS A 35 -18.00 -28.38 -15.25
CA CYS A 35 -17.14 -27.75 -14.27
C CYS A 35 -17.01 -26.24 -14.52
N VAL A 36 -17.47 -25.43 -13.55
CA VAL A 36 -17.36 -23.95 -13.57
C VAL A 36 -15.95 -23.42 -13.28
N GLY A 37 -15.03 -24.29 -12.83
CA GLY A 37 -13.70 -23.92 -12.35
C GLY A 37 -13.68 -23.49 -10.88
N HIS A 38 -12.55 -23.74 -10.20
CA HIS A 38 -12.37 -23.48 -8.77
C HIS A 38 -11.15 -22.60 -8.53
N PHE A 39 -11.28 -21.64 -7.62
CA PHE A 39 -10.16 -20.78 -7.24
C PHE A 39 -9.19 -21.52 -6.32
N GLY A 40 -7.89 -21.39 -6.60
CA GLY A 40 -6.83 -22.03 -5.84
C GLY A 40 -6.42 -21.26 -4.61
N TYR A 41 -6.14 -21.99 -3.54
CA TYR A 41 -5.47 -21.44 -2.36
C TYR A 41 -4.10 -22.08 -2.24
N SER A 42 -3.04 -21.27 -2.36
CA SER A 42 -1.68 -21.69 -2.07
C SER A 42 -1.49 -21.77 -0.55
N THR A 43 -1.38 -22.98 -0.01
CA THR A 43 -0.85 -23.26 1.33
C THR A 43 0.68 -23.37 1.35
N ASN A 44 1.35 -23.19 0.20
CA ASN A 44 2.78 -23.40 0.09
C ASN A 44 3.55 -22.14 0.50
N ALA A 45 3.39 -21.76 1.76
CA ALA A 45 4.50 -21.21 2.52
C ALA A 45 4.82 -22.26 3.58
N SER A 46 5.98 -22.90 3.45
CA SER A 46 6.69 -23.49 4.59
C SER A 46 6.53 -22.55 5.80
N PRO A 47 6.30 -23.09 7.00
CA PRO A 47 5.89 -22.27 8.14
C PRO A 47 6.95 -21.19 8.38
N PRO A 48 6.62 -19.89 8.25
CA PRO A 48 7.46 -18.88 8.87
C PRO A 48 7.29 -19.08 10.37
N VAL A 49 8.36 -19.55 11.01
CA VAL A 49 8.57 -19.40 12.45
C VAL A 49 8.25 -17.93 12.76
N ILE A 50 7.16 -17.71 13.51
CA ILE A 50 6.65 -16.40 13.94
C ILE A 50 6.03 -15.65 12.74
N ILE A 51 4.71 -15.60 12.58
CA ILE A 51 3.82 -14.60 13.19
C ILE A 51 2.41 -15.22 13.27
N MET A 52 1.94 -15.48 14.49
CA MET A 52 0.50 -15.60 14.72
C MET A 52 -0.10 -14.20 14.64
N SER A 53 -0.75 -13.86 13.53
CA SER A 53 -1.79 -12.83 13.53
C SER A 53 -3.12 -13.46 13.13
N SER A 54 -4.06 -13.35 14.06
CA SER A 54 -5.37 -13.99 14.13
C SER A 54 -6.39 -13.43 13.13
N SER A 55 -6.01 -13.27 11.86
CA SER A 55 -6.95 -12.93 10.80
C SER A 55 -6.62 -13.71 9.55
N SER A 56 -7.25 -14.88 9.49
CA SER A 56 -7.26 -15.84 8.38
C SER A 56 -7.77 -15.19 7.07
N ARG A 57 -6.94 -14.35 6.43
CA ARG A 57 -7.20 -13.89 5.07
C ARG A 57 -6.70 -14.97 4.12
N ARG A 58 -7.62 -15.80 3.63
CA ARG A 58 -7.37 -16.72 2.51
C ARG A 58 -6.88 -15.92 1.31
N ARG A 59 -5.58 -15.98 1.01
CA ARG A 59 -4.98 -15.36 -0.18
C ARG A 59 -4.64 -16.46 -1.18
N TYR A 60 -5.09 -16.29 -2.42
CA TYR A 60 -5.00 -17.30 -3.48
C TYR A 60 -3.55 -17.69 -3.82
N ILE A 61 -2.63 -16.72 -3.79
CA ILE A 61 -1.19 -16.92 -3.87
C ILE A 61 -0.58 -16.10 -2.73
N GLN A 62 0.17 -16.76 -1.84
CA GLN A 62 0.92 -16.06 -0.81
C GLN A 62 2.19 -15.47 -1.41
N LEU A 63 2.23 -14.14 -1.50
CA LEU A 63 3.45 -13.42 -1.86
C LEU A 63 4.27 -13.19 -0.58
N GLU A 64 5.57 -13.45 -0.65
CA GLU A 64 6.51 -13.23 0.45
C GLU A 64 6.57 -11.74 0.84
N LEU A 65 6.52 -10.86 -0.16
CA LEU A 65 6.52 -9.42 0.02
C LEU A 65 5.27 -8.78 -0.60
N PRO A 66 4.68 -7.76 0.05
CA PRO A 66 3.55 -7.04 -0.51
C PRO A 66 3.95 -6.27 -1.76
N VAL A 67 2.98 -6.08 -2.65
CA VAL A 67 3.14 -5.35 -3.92
C VAL A 67 2.00 -4.36 -4.10
N PHE A 68 2.27 -3.27 -4.81
CA PHE A 68 1.21 -2.32 -5.16
C PHE A 68 0.30 -2.88 -6.24
N HIS A 69 -1.01 -2.79 -6.02
CA HIS A 69 -1.99 -3.10 -7.06
C HIS A 69 -2.08 -1.95 -8.07
N ILE A 70 -1.87 -2.24 -9.36
CA ILE A 70 -1.80 -1.22 -10.42
C ILE A 70 -3.12 -0.43 -10.57
N GLY A 71 -4.26 -1.07 -10.35
CA GLY A 71 -5.58 -0.42 -10.40
C GLY A 71 -5.84 0.54 -9.23
N TYR A 72 -5.21 0.31 -8.07
CA TYR A 72 -5.45 1.09 -6.85
C TYR A 72 -4.35 2.10 -6.54
N ILE A 73 -3.26 2.12 -7.30
CA ILE A 73 -2.12 3.01 -7.03
C ILE A 73 -2.51 4.49 -6.89
N LYS A 74 -3.47 4.96 -7.70
CA LYS A 74 -3.98 6.34 -7.61
C LYS A 74 -4.68 6.60 -6.27
N ALA A 75 -5.51 5.65 -5.82
CA ALA A 75 -6.20 5.73 -4.54
C ALA A 75 -5.23 5.59 -3.36
N THR A 76 -4.25 4.69 -3.45
CA THR A 76 -3.18 4.53 -2.47
C THR A 76 -2.44 5.85 -2.26
N ILE A 77 -2.04 6.53 -3.33
CA ILE A 77 -1.38 7.85 -3.24
C ILE A 77 -2.32 8.90 -2.63
N GLU A 78 -3.59 8.91 -3.00
CA GLU A 78 -4.59 9.82 -2.42
C GLU A 78 -4.73 9.63 -0.90
N ILE A 79 -4.78 8.38 -0.42
CA ILE A 79 -4.81 8.06 1.01
C ILE A 79 -3.50 8.52 1.68
N LEU A 80 -2.35 8.17 1.11
CA LEU A 80 -1.03 8.58 1.63
C LEU A 80 -0.87 10.10 1.70
N GLN A 81 -1.53 10.87 0.81
CA GLN A 81 -1.54 12.34 0.87
C GLN A 81 -2.41 12.89 2.01
N ASN A 82 -3.36 12.11 2.52
CA ASN A 82 -4.32 12.55 3.53
C ASN A 82 -3.97 12.08 4.95
N ILE A 83 -3.07 11.11 5.11
CA ILE A 83 -2.61 10.60 6.41
C ILE A 83 -1.22 11.12 6.80
N CYS A 84 -0.95 11.10 8.10
CA CYS A 84 0.38 11.32 8.66
C CYS A 84 1.25 10.06 8.52
N LYS A 85 2.51 10.23 8.11
CA LYS A 85 3.43 9.10 7.86
C LYS A 85 4.11 8.61 9.14
N SER A 86 3.83 9.24 10.28
CA SER A 86 4.38 8.85 11.58
C SER A 86 3.33 8.24 12.50
N CYS A 87 2.12 8.81 12.57
CA CYS A 87 1.05 8.31 13.44
C CYS A 87 -0.15 7.67 12.70
N SER A 88 -0.11 7.60 11.36
CA SER A 88 -1.18 7.06 10.50
C SER A 88 -2.56 7.73 10.62
N ARG A 89 -2.71 8.77 11.43
CA ARG A 89 -3.96 9.53 11.56
C ARG A 89 -4.16 10.51 10.39
N VAL A 90 -5.41 10.83 10.08
CA VAL A 90 -5.77 11.81 9.06
C VAL A 90 -5.26 13.21 9.44
N LEU A 91 -4.72 13.95 8.48
CA LEU A 91 -4.20 15.32 8.65
C LEU A 91 -5.31 16.37 8.71
N LEU A 92 -6.28 16.18 9.61
CA LEU A 92 -7.37 17.12 9.88
C LEU A 92 -7.49 17.38 11.37
N GLY A 93 -7.74 18.63 11.75
CA GLY A 93 -8.09 19.00 13.13
C GLY A 93 -9.45 18.43 13.54
N GLY A 94 -9.67 18.26 14.84
CA GLY A 94 -10.88 17.64 15.40
C GLY A 94 -12.18 18.29 14.94
N ASP A 95 -12.27 19.62 15.02
CA ASP A 95 -13.48 20.38 14.66
C ASP A 95 -13.84 20.23 13.18
N VAL A 96 -12.83 20.37 12.32
CA VAL A 96 -12.97 20.27 10.87
C VAL A 96 -13.35 18.84 10.48
N ARG A 97 -12.70 17.84 11.11
CA ARG A 97 -13.00 16.41 10.91
C ARG A 97 -14.46 16.11 11.21
N GLU A 98 -14.97 16.55 12.36
CA GLU A 98 -16.36 16.31 12.76
C GLU A 98 -17.36 16.93 11.77
N SER A 99 -17.07 18.15 11.30
CA SER A 99 -17.92 18.82 10.29
C SER A 99 -18.02 18.04 8.97
N PHE A 100 -16.91 17.44 8.50
CA PHE A 100 -16.89 16.64 7.28
C PHE A 100 -17.51 15.26 7.48
N LEU A 101 -17.34 14.64 8.65
CA LEU A 101 -17.98 13.36 8.99
C LEU A 101 -19.50 13.48 8.95
N ARG A 102 -20.08 14.55 9.52
CA ARG A 102 -21.53 14.82 9.44
C ARG A 102 -22.02 14.90 7.99
N ARG A 103 -21.27 15.57 7.11
CA ARG A 103 -21.61 15.69 5.68
C ARG A 103 -21.49 14.37 4.92
N MET A 104 -20.57 13.49 5.32
CA MET A 104 -20.37 12.18 4.68
C MET A 104 -21.40 11.13 5.14
N LYS A 105 -21.89 11.24 6.38
CA LYS A 105 -22.92 10.37 6.98
C LYS A 105 -24.35 10.76 6.57
N ASP A 106 -24.53 11.91 5.92
CA ASP A 106 -25.83 12.36 5.39
C ASP A 106 -26.41 11.32 4.39
N PRO A 107 -27.55 10.68 4.70
CA PRO A 107 -28.17 9.68 3.83
C PRO A 107 -28.76 10.29 2.55
N THR A 108 -29.02 11.60 2.54
CA THR A 108 -29.57 12.31 1.37
C THR A 108 -28.49 12.74 0.38
N ALA A 109 -27.21 12.58 0.73
CA ALA A 109 -26.10 13.03 -0.09
C ALA A 109 -25.88 12.12 -1.30
N ASP A 110 -26.06 12.70 -2.49
CA ASP A 110 -25.70 12.08 -3.77
C ASP A 110 -24.19 11.74 -3.88
N ALA A 111 -23.86 10.77 -4.72
CA ALA A 111 -22.50 10.32 -5.00
C ALA A 111 -21.57 11.48 -5.42
N LEU A 112 -22.07 12.42 -6.25
CA LEU A 112 -21.29 13.60 -6.66
C LEU A 112 -20.96 14.52 -5.49
N LYS A 113 -21.91 14.70 -4.54
CA LYS A 113 -21.71 15.51 -3.32
C LYS A 113 -20.64 14.88 -2.43
N LYS A 114 -20.62 13.55 -2.30
CA LYS A 114 -19.58 12.80 -1.56
C LYS A 114 -18.21 12.90 -2.23
N ILE A 115 -18.13 12.77 -3.56
CA ILE A 115 -16.89 12.94 -4.32
C ILE A 115 -16.32 14.35 -4.15
N ASN A 116 -17.17 15.38 -4.24
CA ASN A 116 -16.73 16.76 -4.06
C ASN A 116 -16.27 17.04 -2.62
N THR A 117 -16.93 16.46 -1.63
CA THR A 117 -16.52 16.55 -0.22
C THR A 117 -15.17 15.90 -0.01
N ARG A 118 -14.94 14.70 -0.56
CA ARG A 118 -13.63 14.01 -0.53
C ARG A 118 -12.52 14.85 -1.16
N LYS A 119 -12.78 15.46 -2.32
CA LYS A 119 -11.81 16.36 -2.99
C LYS A 119 -11.44 17.55 -2.09
N ARG A 120 -12.43 18.17 -1.43
CA ARG A 120 -12.19 19.28 -0.49
C ARG A 120 -11.33 18.84 0.70
N ILE A 121 -11.63 17.67 1.28
CA ILE A 121 -10.83 17.08 2.38
C ILE A 121 -9.37 16.91 1.93
N SER A 122 -9.14 16.30 0.76
CA SER A 122 -7.77 16.08 0.28
C SER A 122 -7.01 17.38 0.03
N LEU A 123 -7.69 18.43 -0.45
CA LEU A 123 -7.07 19.76 -0.61
C LEU A 123 -6.67 20.40 0.71
N LEU A 124 -7.43 20.17 1.79
CA LEU A 124 -7.07 20.67 3.13
C LEU A 124 -5.88 19.89 3.69
N CYS A 125 -5.91 18.55 3.64
CA CYS A 125 -4.80 17.72 4.14
C CYS A 125 -3.47 18.05 3.46
N LYS A 126 -3.48 18.31 2.14
CA LYS A 126 -2.26 18.66 1.38
C LYS A 126 -1.60 19.97 1.80
N LYS A 127 -2.34 20.88 2.46
CA LYS A 127 -1.80 22.16 2.96
C LYS A 127 -1.18 22.02 4.35
N VAL A 128 -1.50 20.95 5.07
CA VAL A 128 -1.04 20.71 6.44
C VAL A 128 0.41 20.20 6.42
N VAL A 129 1.33 21.03 6.91
CA VAL A 129 2.76 20.68 6.99
C VAL A 129 3.10 19.95 8.29
N ARG A 130 2.47 20.31 9.42
CA ARG A 130 2.68 19.66 10.72
C ARG A 130 1.43 18.90 11.13
N CYS A 131 1.59 17.66 11.58
CA CYS A 131 0.47 16.84 12.00
C CYS A 131 -0.19 17.42 13.28
N PRO A 132 -1.52 17.59 13.32
CA PRO A 132 -2.21 18.10 14.52
C PRO A 132 -2.23 17.12 15.70
N HIS A 133 -1.72 15.89 15.52
CA HIS A 133 -1.73 14.85 16.57
C HIS A 133 -0.36 14.53 17.14
N CYS A 134 0.70 14.55 16.32
CA CYS A 134 2.05 14.15 16.74
C CYS A 134 3.14 15.16 16.35
N ASP A 135 2.76 16.33 15.79
CA ASP A 135 3.65 17.39 15.31
C ASP A 135 4.70 17.01 14.26
N ALA A 136 4.69 15.76 13.78
CA ALA A 136 5.56 15.32 12.71
C ALA A 136 5.35 16.13 11.43
N ILE A 137 6.44 16.45 10.73
CA ILE A 137 6.36 17.09 9.42
C ILE A 137 5.86 16.09 8.39
N ASN A 138 4.90 16.53 7.59
CA ASN A 138 4.40 15.82 6.42
C ASN A 138 4.62 16.70 5.19
N GLY A 139 5.23 16.10 4.18
CA GLY A 139 5.49 16.74 2.91
C GLY A 139 4.63 16.17 1.78
N THR A 140 4.98 16.54 0.54
CA THR A 140 4.23 16.07 -0.63
C THR A 140 4.60 14.63 -0.97
N VAL A 141 3.58 13.77 -1.09
CA VAL A 141 3.73 12.41 -1.60
C VAL A 141 3.43 12.39 -3.09
N ARG A 142 4.34 11.85 -3.90
CA ARG A 142 4.15 11.71 -5.34
C ARG A 142 4.70 10.39 -5.88
N LYS A 143 4.14 9.97 -7.01
CA LYS A 143 4.73 8.92 -7.85
C LYS A 143 5.91 9.52 -8.63
N ILE A 144 7.02 8.79 -8.71
CA ILE A 144 8.11 9.17 -9.61
C ILE A 144 7.67 8.93 -11.06
N ALA A 145 7.93 9.88 -11.94
CA ALA A 145 7.76 9.72 -13.39
C ALA A 145 8.84 8.78 -13.95
N SER A 146 8.74 7.50 -13.60
CA SER A 146 9.63 6.43 -14.03
C SER A 146 8.78 5.22 -14.46
N PRO A 147 9.31 4.29 -15.28
CA PRO A 147 8.61 3.04 -15.58
C PRO A 147 8.35 2.20 -14.32
N THR A 148 9.07 2.47 -13.23
CA THR A 148 8.91 1.76 -11.96
C THR A 148 7.81 2.37 -11.07
N LEU A 149 7.09 1.51 -10.34
CA LEU A 149 6.07 1.90 -9.37
C LEU A 149 6.73 2.31 -8.04
N LYS A 150 7.33 3.50 -8.02
CA LYS A 150 7.93 4.08 -6.81
C LYS A 150 7.14 5.29 -6.33
N ILE A 151 6.86 5.32 -5.03
CA ILE A 151 6.20 6.43 -4.33
C ILE A 151 7.25 7.06 -3.41
N ILE A 152 7.41 8.38 -3.51
CA ILE A 152 8.32 9.15 -2.67
C ILE A 152 7.52 10.09 -1.79
N HIS A 153 7.97 10.23 -0.54
CA HIS A 153 7.53 11.24 0.41
C HIS A 153 8.60 12.32 0.58
N GLU A 154 8.28 13.54 0.13
CA GLU A 154 9.18 14.69 0.21
C GLU A 154 9.00 15.50 1.50
N LYS A 155 9.47 14.95 2.62
CA LYS A 155 9.22 15.50 3.96
C LYS A 155 9.61 16.97 4.13
N PHE A 156 10.72 17.41 3.55
CA PHE A 156 11.30 18.74 3.77
C PHE A 156 11.12 19.72 2.60
N ARG A 157 10.08 19.55 1.76
CA ARG A 157 9.82 20.45 0.63
C ARG A 157 9.40 21.86 1.07
N ALA A 158 8.68 21.97 2.19
CA ALA A 158 8.21 23.26 2.69
C ALA A 158 9.37 24.09 3.28
N LYS A 159 9.39 25.41 3.03
CA LYS A 159 10.43 26.32 3.56
C LYS A 159 10.56 26.24 5.08
N SER A 160 9.43 26.09 5.78
CA SER A 160 9.36 25.95 7.24
C SER A 160 9.96 24.65 7.79
N ALA A 161 10.36 23.72 6.93
CA ALA A 161 10.97 22.45 7.28
C ALA A 161 12.43 22.34 6.82
N HIS A 162 13.02 23.42 6.28
CA HIS A 162 14.37 23.41 5.74
C HIS A 162 15.45 23.22 6.82
N ASP A 163 15.24 23.76 8.02
CA ASP A 163 16.20 23.60 9.13
C ASP A 163 16.37 22.13 9.53
N MET A 164 15.28 21.36 9.52
CA MET A 164 15.31 19.92 9.78
C MET A 164 15.95 19.11 8.65
N ARG A 165 16.00 19.66 7.43
CA ARG A 165 16.75 19.05 6.32
C ARG A 165 18.25 19.09 6.59
N THR A 166 18.76 20.17 7.18
CA THR A 166 20.19 20.28 7.56
C THR A 166 20.56 19.20 8.57
N VAL A 167 19.70 18.99 9.57
CA VAL A 167 19.87 17.91 10.57
C VAL A 167 19.84 16.54 9.89
N PHE A 168 18.92 16.31 8.96
CA PHE A 168 18.85 15.05 8.20
C PHE A 168 20.10 14.81 7.35
N VAL A 169 20.62 15.82 6.65
CA VAL A 169 21.85 15.68 5.84
C VAL A 169 23.06 15.41 6.73
N ALA A 170 23.13 16.03 7.92
CA ALA A 170 24.21 15.80 8.87
C ALA A 170 24.28 14.33 9.36
N GLN A 171 23.16 13.60 9.39
CA GLN A 171 23.13 12.17 9.75
C GLN A 171 23.91 11.29 8.77
N PHE A 172 24.16 11.76 7.54
CA PHE A 172 24.91 11.00 6.53
C PHE A 172 26.43 11.19 6.61
N ALA A 173 26.96 11.99 7.54
CA ALA A 173 28.39 12.30 7.62
C ALA A 173 29.28 11.03 7.73
N GLN A 174 28.83 10.03 8.51
CA GLN A 174 29.53 8.75 8.63
C GLN A 174 29.53 7.96 7.31
N ALA A 175 28.41 7.95 6.59
CA ALA A 175 28.29 7.26 5.31
C ALA A 175 29.13 7.92 4.21
N GLN A 176 29.21 9.27 4.21
CA GLN A 176 30.08 10.02 3.31
C GLN A 176 31.57 9.74 3.57
N ALA A 177 31.97 9.57 4.83
CA ALA A 177 33.34 9.21 5.17
C ALA A 177 33.71 7.80 4.69
N ALA A 178 32.74 6.86 4.67
CA ALA A 178 32.95 5.48 4.23
C ALA A 178 32.85 5.30 2.70
N ASN A 179 32.11 6.16 2.00
CA ASN A 179 31.93 6.05 0.55
C ASN A 179 32.02 7.43 -0.13
N SER A 180 33.09 7.63 -0.89
CA SER A 180 33.37 8.85 -1.65
C SER A 180 32.35 9.14 -2.75
N ASP A 181 31.60 8.13 -3.21
CA ASP A 181 30.59 8.30 -4.26
C ASP A 181 29.30 8.96 -3.74
N LEU A 182 29.11 9.02 -2.42
CA LEU A 182 27.98 9.69 -1.76
C LEU A 182 28.16 11.21 -1.75
N THR A 183 28.18 11.79 -2.94
CA THR A 183 28.31 13.22 -3.14
C THR A 183 27.14 13.99 -2.56
N ASN A 184 27.39 15.24 -2.15
CA ASN A 184 26.36 16.17 -1.69
C ASN A 184 25.24 16.38 -2.73
N ALA A 185 25.52 16.18 -4.03
CA ALA A 185 24.53 16.23 -5.10
C ALA A 185 23.48 15.12 -4.98
N LEU A 186 23.87 13.90 -4.59
CA LEU A 186 22.95 12.78 -4.38
C LEU A 186 22.13 12.94 -3.09
N LEU A 187 22.78 13.36 -2.01
CA LEU A 187 22.12 13.59 -0.72
C LEU A 187 21.11 14.72 -0.79
N SER A 188 21.34 15.73 -1.64
CA SER A 188 20.36 16.79 -1.87
C SER A 188 19.04 16.27 -2.48
N LYS A 189 19.07 15.11 -3.15
CA LYS A 189 17.92 14.44 -3.75
C LYS A 189 17.39 13.30 -2.90
N ALA A 190 18.05 12.96 -1.80
CA ALA A 190 17.60 11.91 -0.88
C ALA A 190 16.24 12.28 -0.29
N GLN A 191 15.26 11.41 -0.47
CA GLN A 191 13.91 11.53 0.08
C GLN A 191 13.51 10.18 0.67
N GLU A 192 12.38 10.16 1.38
CA GLU A 192 11.86 8.94 1.98
C GLU A 192 11.10 8.12 0.92
N ASP A 193 11.58 6.90 0.67
CA ASP A 193 10.94 5.96 -0.24
C ASP A 193 9.82 5.19 0.49
N LEU A 194 8.60 5.29 -0.03
CA LEU A 194 7.45 4.56 0.50
C LEU A 194 7.31 3.22 -0.22
N SER A 195 7.98 2.19 0.31
CA SER A 195 7.89 0.81 -0.19
C SER A 195 6.51 0.19 0.15
N PRO A 196 6.07 -0.87 -0.57
CA PRO A 196 4.82 -1.56 -0.27
C PRO A 196 4.72 -2.06 1.17
N VAL A 197 5.84 -2.48 1.77
CA VAL A 197 5.92 -2.95 3.16
C VAL A 197 5.58 -1.81 4.11
N VAL A 198 6.26 -0.67 3.97
CA VAL A 198 6.03 0.52 4.80
C VAL A 198 4.60 1.03 4.64
N VAL A 199 4.09 1.08 3.41
CA VAL A 199 2.72 1.54 3.15
C VAL A 199 1.68 0.59 3.75
N GLN A 200 1.91 -0.72 3.70
CA GLN A 200 1.02 -1.69 4.33
C GLN A 200 0.96 -1.47 5.85
N GLU A 201 2.10 -1.35 6.52
CA GLU A 201 2.15 -1.06 7.96
C GLU A 201 1.45 0.26 8.31
N LEU A 202 1.65 1.31 7.50
CA LEU A 202 0.98 2.58 7.69
C LEU A 202 -0.54 2.44 7.60
N PHE A 203 -1.03 1.67 6.62
CA PHE A 203 -2.46 1.45 6.39
C PHE A 203 -3.10 0.59 7.47
N GLU A 204 -2.39 -0.40 7.99
CA GLU A 204 -2.85 -1.22 9.13
C GLU A 204 -2.97 -0.43 10.43
N ARG A 205 -2.20 0.66 10.58
CA ARG A 205 -2.25 1.56 11.74
C ARG A 205 -3.27 2.71 11.59
N ILE A 206 -3.99 2.83 10.47
CA ILE A 206 -5.03 3.85 10.31
C ILE A 206 -6.17 3.52 11.28
N PRO A 207 -6.59 4.44 12.17
CA PRO A 207 -7.70 4.17 13.07
C PRO A 207 -9.03 4.15 12.30
N ASP A 208 -9.92 3.23 12.67
CA ASP A 208 -11.28 3.11 12.10
C ASP A 208 -12.25 4.21 12.56
N GLN A 209 -11.81 5.06 13.49
CA GLN A 209 -12.63 6.08 14.16
C GLN A 209 -12.94 7.27 13.27
#